data_AF-C6MAS4-F1
#
_entry.id   AF-C6MAS4-F1
#
_cell.length_a   1.000
_cell.length_b   1.000
_cell.length_c   1.000
_cell.angle_alpha   90.00
_cell.angle_beta   90.00
_cell.angle_gamma   90.00
#
_symmetry.space_group_name_H-M   'P 1'
#
loop_
_entity.id
_entity.type
_entity.pdbx_description
1 polymer ?
#
loop_
_entity_poly.entity_id
_entity_poly.type
_entity_poly.pdbx_seq_one_letter_code
_entity_poly.pdbx_strand_id
1 'polypeptide(L)'
;MAKAAAKSLFEAGAQMVFPFVDETTKDRLEPCDRMDNNFSVGNKIQVQVEAADDAAVRDLVEQAKAAAQSRFETIARQARQDLNAALRDEIWQMQLNDYLEIQAAWARITEKGYSDASQRAASALAARKATRDFTPAHAADAWDNRFMLPKSSLDGARETVLLEKANGDADLSDVARRKLGLSRSEQLDCAGIVKRLGGNSEQFTPVTRVAADAWLQGLPENELSKLCDAYEPLIALNLATRVKGNQGIYSDFPFDGQLLYRNRLDAALSDNKNSADASEKLSKLKNVLKTIWHKYGEPCSYWAMLLADGDRMGELLDRAKTIEEHQAITEVLSTFAESVPAKMRDFRAQCVYAGGDDVLGFVALDKAVGCADALRQAFSDSLKKVSDVLKAEKTPTLSVGLAICHISTPLGNVRRLAKHAEKVAKGDNYPADQQRNGLGITLSVRSGSDSDWRVQWSDEAGLAAFKKWQNRYQKKEISSRIAYDSRDIFMRTDFPKSADLSFELHQNIRQAEFTRMLDRARNMSGGELKDDVKKELKARLDALQRQLGSEHTGALNIFATELIIARWLAAKTQNDLGQEAQS
;
A
#
# COMPACT_ATOMS: atom_id res chain seq x y z
N MET A 1 9.60 -3.95 -16.94
CA MET A 1 9.34 -5.19 -17.71
C MET A 1 8.21 -5.02 -18.69
N ALA A 2 6.98 -4.75 -18.22
CA ALA A 2 5.82 -4.54 -19.10
C ALA A 2 6.04 -3.49 -20.19
N LYS A 3 6.72 -2.37 -19.86
CA LYS A 3 7.18 -1.38 -20.85
C LYS A 3 7.96 -1.96 -22.03
N ALA A 4 8.91 -2.86 -21.77
CA ALA A 4 9.73 -3.46 -22.83
C ALA A 4 8.88 -4.33 -23.77
N ALA A 5 7.94 -5.10 -23.21
CA ALA A 5 6.99 -5.86 -24.02
C ALA A 5 6.05 -4.96 -24.82
N ALA A 6 5.49 -3.91 -24.20
CA ALA A 6 4.61 -2.96 -24.86
C ALA A 6 5.34 -2.20 -25.98
N LYS A 7 6.59 -1.77 -25.74
CA LYS A 7 7.46 -1.15 -26.74
C LYS A 7 7.69 -2.07 -27.93
N SER A 8 8.06 -3.33 -27.67
CA SER A 8 8.27 -4.33 -28.73
C SER A 8 7.01 -4.55 -29.59
N LEU A 9 5.82 -4.55 -28.99
CA LEU A 9 4.56 -4.65 -29.72
C LEU A 9 4.29 -3.39 -30.55
N PHE A 10 4.47 -2.20 -29.96
CA PHE A 10 4.26 -0.92 -30.64
C PHE A 10 5.18 -0.77 -31.85
N GLU A 11 6.48 -1.05 -31.70
CA GLU A 11 7.49 -0.98 -32.77
C GLU A 11 7.22 -1.98 -33.90
N ALA A 12 6.54 -3.09 -33.60
CA ALA A 12 6.08 -4.05 -34.59
C ALA A 12 4.76 -3.66 -35.28
N GLY A 13 4.25 -2.44 -35.03
CA GLY A 13 3.05 -1.90 -35.66
C GLY A 13 1.74 -2.27 -34.96
N ALA A 14 1.78 -2.77 -33.73
CA ALA A 14 0.58 -3.05 -32.96
C ALA A 14 -0.12 -1.75 -32.53
N GLN A 15 -1.44 -1.67 -32.72
CA GLN A 15 -2.25 -0.57 -32.22
C GLN A 15 -2.52 -0.78 -30.72
N MET A 16 -2.02 0.14 -29.89
CA MET A 16 -2.08 0.01 -28.44
C MET A 16 -3.47 0.36 -27.90
N VAL A 17 -4.07 -0.57 -27.17
CA VAL A 17 -5.36 -0.36 -26.49
C VAL A 17 -5.13 -0.09 -25.01
N PHE A 18 -4.39 -0.95 -24.31
CA PHE A 18 -4.05 -0.75 -22.90
C PHE A 18 -2.59 -1.16 -22.63
N PRO A 19 -1.74 -0.25 -22.11
CA PRO A 19 -1.99 1.18 -21.96
C PRO A 19 -2.21 1.86 -23.32
N PHE A 20 -2.88 3.02 -23.35
CA PHE A 20 -2.99 3.80 -24.58
C PHE A 20 -1.69 4.56 -24.84
N VAL A 21 -1.10 4.37 -26.01
CA VAL A 21 0.10 5.06 -26.51
C VAL A 21 -0.01 5.20 -28.03
N ASP A 22 0.37 6.36 -28.54
CA ASP A 22 0.43 6.68 -29.96
C ASP A 22 1.83 7.16 -30.38
N GLU A 23 1.99 7.54 -31.65
CA GLU A 23 3.27 8.07 -32.16
C GLU A 23 3.77 9.32 -31.43
N THR A 24 2.87 10.15 -30.90
CA THR A 24 3.23 11.37 -30.16
C THR A 24 3.71 11.07 -28.74
N THR A 25 3.39 9.88 -28.23
CA THR A 25 3.66 9.46 -26.85
C THR A 25 4.50 8.20 -26.74
N LYS A 26 5.05 7.68 -27.85
CA LYS A 26 5.81 6.41 -27.89
C LYS A 26 7.00 6.34 -26.93
N ASP A 27 7.64 7.47 -26.65
CA ASP A 27 8.75 7.55 -25.68
C ASP A 27 8.33 7.13 -24.26
N ARG A 28 7.02 7.15 -23.95
CA ARG A 28 6.48 6.64 -22.67
C ARG A 28 6.73 5.15 -22.47
N LEU A 29 6.88 4.39 -23.54
CA LEU A 29 7.17 2.95 -23.50
C LEU A 29 8.65 2.65 -23.23
N GLU A 30 9.53 3.65 -23.23
CA GLU A 30 10.94 3.44 -22.92
C GLU A 30 11.11 2.89 -21.49
N PRO A 31 11.81 1.75 -21.33
CA PRO A 31 12.11 1.20 -20.02
C PRO A 31 12.93 2.20 -19.18
N CYS A 32 12.34 2.66 -18.08
CA CYS A 32 12.98 3.61 -17.18
C CYS A 32 13.70 2.90 -16.02
N ASP A 33 14.87 3.41 -15.64
CA ASP A 33 15.60 2.99 -14.42
C ASP A 33 15.29 3.91 -13.22
N ARG A 34 14.51 4.97 -13.43
CA ARG A 34 14.07 5.93 -12.40
C ARG A 34 12.56 6.09 -12.44
N MET A 35 11.95 6.34 -11.28
CA MET A 35 10.51 6.52 -11.15
C MET A 35 10.02 7.96 -11.37
N ASP A 36 10.93 8.92 -11.51
CA ASP A 36 10.57 10.32 -11.73
C ASP A 36 9.81 10.48 -13.06
N ASN A 37 8.55 10.91 -12.98
CA ASN A 37 7.65 11.12 -14.13
C ASN A 37 7.48 9.87 -15.01
N ASN A 38 7.47 8.70 -14.38
CA ASN A 38 7.37 7.44 -15.09
C ASN A 38 5.93 7.13 -15.51
N PHE A 39 5.68 7.04 -16.82
CA PHE A 39 4.47 6.44 -17.36
C PHE A 39 4.31 5.00 -16.86
N SER A 40 3.25 4.72 -16.14
CA SER A 40 3.05 3.38 -15.59
C SER A 40 2.41 2.45 -16.61
N VAL A 41 3.03 1.30 -16.85
CA VAL A 41 2.49 0.22 -17.67
C VAL A 41 2.14 -0.94 -16.77
N GLY A 42 0.84 -1.26 -16.69
CA GLY A 42 0.32 -2.37 -15.89
C GLY A 42 0.80 -3.73 -16.36
N ASN A 43 0.46 -4.77 -15.60
CA ASN A 43 0.79 -6.16 -15.93
C ASN A 43 -0.13 -6.79 -17.01
N LYS A 44 -1.08 -6.03 -17.55
CA LYS A 44 -1.91 -6.40 -18.69
C LYS A 44 -1.57 -5.47 -19.84
N ILE A 45 -1.26 -6.04 -21.00
CA ILE A 45 -1.09 -5.30 -22.25
C ILE A 45 -2.16 -5.81 -23.22
N GLN A 46 -2.87 -4.90 -23.86
CA GLN A 46 -3.89 -5.20 -24.86
C GLN A 46 -3.62 -4.38 -26.12
N VAL A 47 -3.58 -5.06 -27.25
CA VAL A 47 -3.26 -4.49 -28.56
C VAL A 47 -4.14 -5.08 -29.64
N GLN A 48 -4.32 -4.35 -30.74
CA GLN A 48 -4.81 -4.88 -32.01
C GLN A 48 -3.64 -5.00 -32.97
N VAL A 49 -3.60 -6.10 -33.72
CA VAL A 49 -2.53 -6.38 -34.68
C VAL A 49 -3.12 -6.83 -36.00
N GLU A 50 -2.50 -6.42 -37.09
CA GLU A 50 -2.74 -6.99 -38.41
C GLU A 50 -1.68 -8.07 -38.66
N ALA A 51 -2.11 -9.30 -38.90
CA ALA A 51 -1.23 -10.43 -39.11
C ALA A 51 -1.80 -11.35 -40.19
N ALA A 52 -0.91 -11.95 -41.00
CA ALA A 52 -1.31 -12.82 -42.10
C ALA A 52 -1.93 -14.14 -41.61
N ASP A 53 -1.41 -14.69 -40.51
CA ASP A 53 -1.84 -15.95 -39.91
C ASP A 53 -1.53 -16.02 -38.41
N ASP A 54 -1.91 -17.13 -37.78
CA ASP A 54 -1.65 -17.39 -36.36
C ASP A 54 -0.15 -17.53 -36.03
N ALA A 55 0.69 -17.90 -36.99
CA ALA A 55 2.13 -18.05 -36.76
C ALA A 55 2.78 -16.68 -36.58
N ALA A 56 2.41 -15.70 -37.40
CA ALA A 56 2.87 -14.32 -37.26
C ALA A 56 2.48 -13.70 -35.90
N VAL A 57 1.27 -13.98 -35.39
CA VAL A 57 0.85 -13.52 -34.06
C VAL A 57 1.67 -14.19 -32.94
N ARG A 58 1.98 -15.49 -33.08
CA ARG A 58 2.83 -16.20 -32.12
C ARG A 58 4.24 -15.62 -32.09
N ASP A 59 4.84 -15.36 -33.25
CA ASP A 59 6.17 -14.79 -33.34
C ASP A 59 6.21 -13.41 -32.68
N LEU A 60 5.18 -12.59 -32.89
CA LEU A 60 5.05 -11.28 -32.22
C LEU A 60 4.96 -11.42 -30.69
N VAL A 61 4.19 -12.39 -30.20
CA VAL A 61 4.09 -12.68 -28.75
C VAL A 61 5.44 -13.13 -28.19
N GLU A 62 6.16 -14.02 -28.86
CA GLU A 62 7.46 -14.49 -28.40
C GLU A 62 8.52 -13.37 -28.41
N GLN A 63 8.48 -12.46 -29.39
CA GLN A 63 9.31 -11.25 -29.39
C GLN A 63 9.02 -10.36 -28.17
N ALA A 64 7.75 -10.10 -27.86
CA ALA A 64 7.35 -9.30 -26.71
C ALA A 64 7.77 -9.96 -25.38
N LYS A 65 7.65 -11.29 -25.27
CA LYS A 65 8.15 -12.06 -24.11
C LYS A 65 9.65 -11.96 -23.97
N ALA A 66 10.39 -12.13 -25.07
CA ALA A 66 11.85 -12.02 -25.10
C ALA A 66 12.31 -10.61 -24.71
N ALA A 67 11.62 -9.56 -25.16
CA ALA A 67 11.91 -8.18 -24.79
C ALA A 67 11.73 -7.94 -23.27
N ALA A 68 10.66 -8.49 -22.68
CA ALA A 68 10.50 -8.49 -21.24
C ALA A 68 11.62 -9.30 -20.56
N GLN A 69 11.89 -10.54 -20.95
CA GLN A 69 12.95 -11.36 -20.33
C GLN A 69 14.31 -10.67 -20.38
N SER A 70 14.73 -10.18 -21.55
CA SER A 70 16.00 -9.49 -21.76
C SER A 70 16.19 -8.27 -20.85
N ARG A 71 15.12 -7.50 -20.62
CA ARG A 71 15.18 -6.35 -19.72
C ARG A 71 15.38 -6.80 -18.26
N PHE A 72 14.86 -7.95 -17.83
CA PHE A 72 15.02 -8.44 -16.45
C PHE A 72 16.45 -8.95 -16.26
N GLU A 73 16.95 -9.70 -17.24
CA GLU A 73 18.35 -10.15 -17.28
C GLU A 73 19.34 -8.99 -17.23
N THR A 74 19.03 -7.88 -17.91
CA THR A 74 19.86 -6.68 -17.88
C THR A 74 19.93 -6.08 -16.47
N ILE A 75 18.79 -5.92 -15.80
CA ILE A 75 18.74 -5.41 -14.42
C ILE A 75 19.44 -6.39 -13.47
N ALA A 76 19.24 -7.69 -13.66
CA ALA A 76 19.85 -8.72 -12.83
C ALA A 76 21.38 -8.76 -12.96
N ARG A 77 21.89 -8.62 -14.19
CA ARG A 77 23.32 -8.52 -14.48
C ARG A 77 23.94 -7.31 -13.79
N GLN A 78 23.26 -6.16 -13.87
CA GLN A 78 23.71 -4.93 -13.20
C GLN A 78 23.74 -5.10 -11.67
N ALA A 79 22.66 -5.58 -11.07
CA ALA A 79 22.57 -5.83 -9.63
C ALA A 79 23.68 -6.78 -9.13
N ARG A 80 24.00 -7.81 -9.92
CA ARG A 80 25.08 -8.75 -9.61
C ARG A 80 26.47 -8.09 -9.71
N GLN A 81 26.70 -7.24 -10.69
CA GLN A 81 27.93 -6.45 -10.83
C GLN A 81 28.09 -5.48 -9.65
N ASP A 82 27.03 -4.79 -9.25
CA ASP A 82 27.06 -3.79 -8.17
C ASP A 82 27.29 -4.41 -6.78
N LEU A 83 26.79 -5.64 -6.57
CA LEU A 83 27.07 -6.39 -5.35
C LEU A 83 28.56 -6.73 -5.23
N ASN A 84 29.18 -7.15 -6.34
CA ASN A 84 30.58 -7.59 -6.41
C ASN A 84 30.93 -8.61 -5.31
N ALA A 85 30.14 -9.68 -5.21
CA ALA A 85 30.35 -10.78 -4.28
C ALA A 85 30.17 -12.13 -4.98
N ALA A 86 30.82 -13.17 -4.44
CA ALA A 86 30.66 -14.54 -4.91
C ALA A 86 29.26 -15.05 -4.57
N LEU A 87 28.60 -15.67 -5.55
CA LEU A 87 27.26 -16.24 -5.46
C LEU A 87 27.26 -17.67 -6.00
N ARG A 88 26.18 -18.41 -5.77
CA ARG A 88 25.94 -19.71 -6.44
C ARG A 88 25.50 -19.48 -7.88
N ASP A 89 26.46 -19.54 -8.80
CA ASP A 89 26.24 -19.21 -10.22
C ASP A 89 25.22 -20.09 -10.91
N GLU A 90 25.27 -21.39 -10.64
CA GLU A 90 24.32 -22.35 -11.21
C GLU A 90 22.88 -22.04 -10.77
N ILE A 91 22.66 -21.84 -9.46
CA ILE A 91 21.35 -21.48 -8.90
C ILE A 91 20.88 -20.12 -9.44
N TRP A 92 21.78 -19.13 -9.53
CA TRP A 92 21.46 -17.83 -10.11
C TRP A 92 20.94 -17.95 -11.54
N GLN A 93 21.63 -18.70 -12.42
CA GLN A 93 21.24 -18.86 -13.82
C GLN A 93 19.92 -19.60 -13.98
N MET A 94 19.68 -20.64 -13.16
CA MET A 94 18.40 -21.36 -13.17
C MET A 94 17.25 -20.44 -12.79
N GLN A 95 17.40 -19.68 -11.70
CA GLN A 95 16.34 -18.79 -11.23
C GLN A 95 16.08 -17.62 -12.19
N LEU A 96 17.09 -17.14 -12.92
CA LEU A 96 16.97 -15.99 -13.82
C LEU A 96 15.88 -16.16 -14.90
N ASN A 97 15.66 -17.40 -15.35
CA ASN A 97 14.69 -17.74 -16.40
C ASN A 97 13.32 -18.17 -15.85
N ASP A 98 13.17 -18.26 -14.53
CA ASP A 98 12.00 -18.83 -13.86
C ASP A 98 11.08 -17.78 -13.20
N TYR A 99 11.50 -16.50 -13.11
CA TYR A 99 10.69 -15.49 -12.42
C TYR A 99 9.54 -14.92 -13.24
N LEU A 100 9.74 -14.70 -14.54
CA LEU A 100 8.77 -14.01 -15.38
C LEU A 100 7.80 -15.00 -16.01
N GLU A 101 6.60 -15.07 -15.45
CA GLU A 101 5.48 -15.76 -16.10
C GLU A 101 4.73 -14.80 -17.02
N ILE A 102 4.88 -14.99 -18.33
CA ILE A 102 4.25 -14.13 -19.35
C ILE A 102 3.32 -14.98 -20.20
N GLN A 103 2.03 -14.67 -20.12
CA GLN A 103 0.97 -15.38 -20.83
C GLN A 103 0.30 -14.45 -21.85
N ALA A 104 -0.12 -15.03 -22.97
CA ALA A 104 -0.82 -14.31 -24.02
C ALA A 104 -1.97 -15.16 -24.56
N ALA A 105 -3.00 -14.47 -25.05
CA ALA A 105 -4.09 -15.04 -25.81
C ALA A 105 -4.57 -14.00 -26.83
N TRP A 106 -5.12 -14.47 -27.95
CA TRP A 106 -5.62 -13.61 -29.02
C TRP A 106 -6.90 -14.20 -29.61
N ALA A 107 -7.68 -13.35 -30.27
CA ALA A 107 -8.85 -13.74 -31.04
C ALA A 107 -8.93 -12.90 -32.31
N ARG A 108 -9.29 -13.53 -33.42
CA ARG A 108 -9.49 -12.84 -34.70
C ARG A 108 -10.75 -11.95 -34.62
N ILE A 109 -10.62 -10.71 -35.06
CA ILE A 109 -11.77 -9.83 -35.30
C ILE A 109 -12.50 -10.35 -36.54
N THR A 110 -13.77 -10.72 -36.36
CA THR A 110 -14.64 -11.25 -37.43
C THR A 110 -15.78 -10.27 -37.71
N GLU A 111 -16.76 -10.67 -38.53
CA GLU A 111 -17.99 -9.91 -38.77
C GLU A 111 -18.77 -9.59 -37.49
N LYS A 112 -18.56 -10.34 -36.40
CA LYS A 112 -19.11 -10.02 -35.06
C LYS A 112 -18.50 -8.78 -34.41
N GLY A 113 -17.42 -8.25 -34.96
CA GLY A 113 -16.80 -6.99 -34.56
C GLY A 113 -15.76 -7.11 -33.44
N TYR A 114 -15.21 -5.94 -33.08
CA TYR A 114 -14.14 -5.78 -32.09
C TYR A 114 -14.52 -6.27 -30.69
N SER A 115 -15.73 -5.92 -30.23
CA SER A 115 -16.21 -6.27 -28.88
C SER A 115 -16.23 -7.79 -28.64
N ASP A 116 -16.76 -8.59 -29.58
CA ASP A 116 -16.75 -10.07 -29.50
C ASP A 116 -15.32 -10.63 -29.43
N ALA A 117 -14.41 -10.12 -30.27
CA ALA A 117 -13.02 -10.56 -30.27
C ALA A 117 -12.29 -10.20 -28.97
N SER A 118 -12.50 -8.98 -28.45
CA SER A 118 -11.94 -8.51 -27.18
C SER A 118 -12.39 -9.40 -26.02
N GLN A 119 -13.70 -9.70 -25.93
CA GLN A 119 -14.25 -10.57 -24.90
C GLN A 119 -13.69 -11.99 -24.98
N ARG A 120 -13.63 -12.56 -26.19
CA ARG A 120 -13.05 -13.91 -26.42
C ARG A 120 -11.57 -13.98 -26.06
N ALA A 121 -10.78 -12.97 -26.43
CA ALA A 121 -9.37 -12.89 -26.07
C ALA A 121 -9.20 -12.78 -24.54
N ALA A 122 -10.03 -11.99 -23.86
CA ALA A 122 -10.03 -11.87 -22.41
C ALA A 122 -10.41 -13.20 -21.72
N SER A 123 -11.45 -13.89 -22.19
CA SER A 123 -11.84 -15.22 -21.68
C SER A 123 -10.74 -16.27 -21.91
N ALA A 124 -10.11 -16.27 -23.10
CA ALA A 124 -9.01 -17.17 -23.41
C ALA A 124 -7.78 -16.90 -22.52
N LEU A 125 -7.45 -15.62 -22.27
CA LEU A 125 -6.38 -15.24 -21.36
C LEU A 125 -6.68 -15.67 -19.92
N ALA A 126 -7.92 -15.53 -19.46
CA ALA A 126 -8.34 -16.00 -18.14
C ALA A 126 -8.22 -17.53 -18.02
N ALA A 127 -8.62 -18.28 -19.04
CA ALA A 127 -8.43 -19.72 -19.10
C ALA A 127 -6.95 -20.10 -19.08
N ARG A 128 -6.10 -19.39 -19.85
CA ARG A 128 -4.66 -19.61 -19.88
C ARG A 128 -4.00 -19.35 -18.51
N LYS A 129 -4.47 -18.35 -17.76
CA LYS A 129 -4.05 -18.05 -16.38
C LYS A 129 -4.44 -19.13 -15.38
N ALA A 130 -5.56 -19.82 -15.63
CA ALA A 130 -6.01 -20.93 -14.79
C ALA A 130 -5.25 -22.24 -15.07
N THR A 131 -4.57 -22.33 -16.22
CA THR A 131 -3.73 -23.49 -16.60
C THR A 131 -2.26 -23.24 -16.30
N ARG A 132 -1.53 -24.28 -15.87
CA ARG A 132 -0.08 -24.25 -15.64
C ARG A 132 0.64 -25.18 -16.60
N ASP A 133 1.86 -24.81 -17.00
CA ASP A 133 2.65 -25.60 -17.96
C ASP A 133 3.37 -26.81 -17.31
N PHE A 134 3.40 -26.90 -15.97
CA PHE A 134 4.02 -27.97 -15.18
C PHE A 134 5.38 -28.43 -15.74
N THR A 135 6.27 -27.47 -16.01
CA THR A 135 7.63 -27.76 -16.49
C THR A 135 8.40 -28.62 -15.47
N PRO A 136 9.24 -29.57 -15.92
CA PRO A 136 10.07 -30.37 -15.03
C PRO A 136 10.92 -29.50 -14.10
N ALA A 137 11.06 -29.92 -12.84
CA ALA A 137 11.97 -29.26 -11.91
C ALA A 137 13.43 -29.41 -12.36
N HIS A 138 14.28 -28.44 -12.03
CA HIS A 138 15.72 -28.53 -12.28
C HIS A 138 16.44 -29.56 -11.39
N ALA A 139 15.82 -29.93 -10.26
CA ALA A 139 16.35 -30.95 -9.35
C ALA A 139 16.22 -32.33 -10.00
N ALA A 140 17.30 -33.13 -9.93
CA ALA A 140 17.28 -34.49 -10.47
C ALA A 140 16.36 -35.41 -9.65
N ASP A 141 16.34 -35.23 -8.33
CA ASP A 141 15.49 -35.95 -7.39
C ASP A 141 15.31 -35.13 -6.07
N ALA A 142 14.58 -35.70 -5.11
CA ALA A 142 14.28 -35.04 -3.83
C ALA A 142 15.51 -34.83 -2.91
N TRP A 143 16.65 -35.45 -3.22
CA TRP A 143 17.89 -35.43 -2.44
C TRP A 143 19.03 -34.74 -3.19
N ASP A 144 18.70 -33.98 -4.24
CA ASP A 144 19.67 -33.16 -4.95
C ASP A 144 20.23 -32.08 -4.02
N ASN A 145 21.43 -32.32 -3.49
CA ASN A 145 22.11 -31.46 -2.53
C ASN A 145 22.27 -30.01 -3.02
N ARG A 146 22.24 -29.76 -4.34
CA ARG A 146 22.27 -28.40 -4.91
C ARG A 146 21.06 -27.57 -4.49
N PHE A 147 19.92 -28.23 -4.22
CA PHE A 147 18.64 -27.58 -3.88
C PHE A 147 18.25 -27.74 -2.40
N MET A 148 19.01 -28.49 -1.62
CA MET A 148 18.87 -28.61 -0.15
C MET A 148 19.42 -27.37 0.58
N LEU A 149 19.09 -26.19 0.08
CA LEU A 149 19.54 -24.90 0.57
C LEU A 149 18.39 -24.16 1.30
N PRO A 150 18.72 -23.25 2.23
CA PRO A 150 17.75 -22.32 2.78
C PRO A 150 17.00 -21.56 1.67
N LYS A 151 15.73 -21.26 1.89
CA LYS A 151 14.92 -20.46 0.96
C LYS A 151 15.09 -18.96 1.21
N SER A 152 14.79 -18.16 0.20
CA SER A 152 14.71 -16.69 0.27
C SER A 152 13.82 -16.28 1.44
N SER A 153 14.32 -15.39 2.30
CA SER A 153 13.56 -14.86 3.44
C SER A 153 12.47 -13.89 3.04
N LEU A 154 12.43 -13.45 1.77
CA LEU A 154 11.43 -12.50 1.27
C LEU A 154 10.08 -13.17 0.97
N ASP A 155 10.09 -14.35 0.38
CA ASP A 155 8.88 -15.07 -0.05
C ASP A 155 8.90 -16.58 0.22
N GLY A 156 10.03 -17.15 0.62
CA GLY A 156 10.19 -18.58 0.87
C GLY A 156 10.12 -19.45 -0.39
N ALA A 157 10.12 -18.87 -1.60
CA ALA A 157 9.81 -19.60 -2.82
C ALA A 157 11.03 -20.34 -3.40
N ARG A 158 12.21 -19.73 -3.38
CA ARG A 158 13.41 -20.21 -4.08
C ARG A 158 14.63 -20.31 -3.17
N GLU A 159 15.59 -21.14 -3.54
CA GLU A 159 16.85 -21.35 -2.83
C GLU A 159 17.70 -20.08 -2.78
N THR A 160 18.50 -19.95 -1.72
CA THR A 160 19.46 -18.85 -1.58
C THR A 160 20.60 -18.95 -2.60
N VAL A 161 20.94 -17.80 -3.20
CA VAL A 161 22.14 -17.67 -4.04
C VAL A 161 23.39 -17.29 -3.22
N LEU A 162 23.24 -16.99 -1.93
CA LEU A 162 24.33 -16.55 -1.05
C LEU A 162 25.14 -17.72 -0.50
N LEU A 163 26.44 -17.76 -0.76
CA LEU A 163 27.34 -18.78 -0.18
C LEU A 163 27.24 -18.81 1.35
N GLU A 164 27.61 -19.94 1.98
CA GLU A 164 27.44 -20.18 3.42
C GLU A 164 28.80 -20.40 4.08
N LYS A 165 28.99 -19.80 5.27
CA LYS A 165 30.14 -20.05 6.14
C LYS A 165 29.93 -21.34 6.93
N ALA A 166 31.00 -21.88 7.52
CA ALA A 166 30.93 -23.09 8.36
C ALA A 166 29.95 -22.99 9.56
N ASN A 167 29.52 -21.79 9.96
CA ASN A 167 28.58 -21.55 11.05
C ASN A 167 27.12 -21.35 10.58
N GLY A 168 26.83 -21.47 9.29
CA GLY A 168 25.49 -21.33 8.71
C GLY A 168 25.09 -19.92 8.27
N ASP A 169 25.95 -18.91 8.51
CA ASP A 169 25.70 -17.54 8.06
C ASP A 169 26.05 -17.37 6.58
N ALA A 170 25.41 -16.41 5.90
CA ALA A 170 25.82 -16.01 4.56
C ALA A 170 27.29 -15.53 4.53
N ASP A 171 28.11 -16.12 3.65
CA ASP A 171 29.50 -15.79 3.38
C ASP A 171 29.63 -14.53 2.53
N LEU A 172 29.29 -13.42 3.16
CA LEU A 172 29.39 -12.07 2.60
C LEU A 172 30.34 -11.23 3.44
N SER A 173 31.04 -10.30 2.77
CA SER A 173 31.72 -9.21 3.46
C SER A 173 30.70 -8.31 4.16
N ASP A 174 31.10 -7.64 5.25
CA ASP A 174 30.23 -6.70 5.97
C ASP A 174 29.72 -5.57 5.06
N VAL A 175 30.54 -5.17 4.07
CA VAL A 175 30.16 -4.18 3.07
C VAL A 175 29.05 -4.70 2.16
N ALA A 176 29.20 -5.91 1.60
CA ALA A 176 28.18 -6.51 0.74
C ALA A 176 26.86 -6.76 1.50
N ARG A 177 26.96 -7.22 2.76
CA ARG A 177 25.81 -7.41 3.64
C ARG A 177 25.06 -6.10 3.91
N ARG A 178 25.79 -5.00 4.18
CA ARG A 178 25.20 -3.66 4.36
C ARG A 178 24.58 -3.12 3.07
N LYS A 179 25.23 -3.29 1.91
CA LYS A 179 24.66 -2.91 0.59
C LYS A 179 23.30 -3.56 0.34
N LEU A 180 23.16 -4.84 0.71
CA LEU A 180 21.90 -5.57 0.57
C LEU A 180 20.88 -5.24 1.67
N GLY A 181 21.30 -4.57 2.76
CA GLY A 181 20.47 -4.32 3.94
C GLY A 181 20.00 -5.63 4.59
N LEU A 182 20.89 -6.62 4.67
CA LEU A 182 20.61 -7.95 5.19
C LEU A 182 20.82 -8.05 6.69
N SER A 183 19.89 -8.68 7.39
CA SER A 183 20.18 -9.22 8.73
C SER A 183 21.07 -10.48 8.64
N ARG A 184 21.66 -10.91 9.76
CA ARG A 184 22.67 -12.01 9.76
C ARG A 184 22.16 -13.32 9.16
N SER A 185 20.91 -13.67 9.43
CA SER A 185 20.28 -14.93 9.02
C SER A 185 19.36 -14.78 7.82
N GLU A 186 19.27 -13.59 7.22
CA GLU A 186 18.43 -13.36 6.05
C GLU A 186 19.08 -13.91 4.78
N GLN A 187 18.30 -14.66 4.02
CA GLN A 187 18.70 -15.38 2.81
C GLN A 187 18.02 -14.75 1.59
N LEU A 188 18.73 -14.67 0.47
CA LEU A 188 18.19 -14.09 -0.76
C LEU A 188 18.37 -15.02 -1.95
N ASP A 189 17.32 -15.14 -2.74
CA ASP A 189 17.34 -15.67 -4.10
C ASP A 189 17.79 -14.58 -5.10
N CYS A 190 17.89 -14.95 -6.38
CA CYS A 190 18.26 -14.02 -7.45
C CYS A 190 17.36 -12.78 -7.46
N ALA A 191 16.03 -12.92 -7.45
CA ALA A 191 15.13 -11.76 -7.45
C ALA A 191 15.23 -10.93 -6.16
N GLY A 192 15.54 -11.54 -5.02
CA GLY A 192 15.84 -10.81 -3.78
C GLY A 192 17.00 -9.85 -3.95
N ILE A 193 18.13 -10.32 -4.53
CA ILE A 193 19.27 -9.45 -4.84
C ILE A 193 18.88 -8.39 -5.88
N VAL A 194 18.16 -8.77 -6.94
CA VAL A 194 17.70 -7.81 -7.97
C VAL A 194 16.80 -6.73 -7.38
N LYS A 195 15.89 -7.07 -6.45
CA LYS A 195 15.03 -6.07 -5.79
C LYS A 195 15.79 -5.12 -4.86
N ARG A 196 16.89 -5.59 -4.24
CA ARG A 196 17.71 -4.78 -3.33
C ARG A 196 18.65 -3.82 -4.07
N LEU A 197 19.16 -4.21 -5.24
CA LEU A 197 20.22 -3.47 -5.96
C LEU A 197 19.85 -3.00 -7.36
N GLY A 198 18.78 -3.53 -7.97
CA GLY A 198 18.36 -3.18 -9.33
C GLY A 198 17.66 -1.83 -9.48
N GLY A 199 17.77 -0.95 -8.47
CA GLY A 199 17.14 0.36 -8.43
C GLY A 199 17.97 1.36 -7.60
N ASN A 200 17.45 2.57 -7.45
CA ASN A 200 18.10 3.63 -6.66
C ASN A 200 17.40 3.79 -5.31
N SER A 201 18.13 4.13 -4.23
CA SER A 201 17.54 4.45 -2.92
C SER A 201 16.56 5.62 -2.95
N GLU A 202 16.69 6.54 -3.90
CA GLU A 202 15.74 7.65 -4.11
C GLU A 202 14.45 7.22 -4.83
N GLN A 203 14.37 5.98 -5.34
CA GLN A 203 13.20 5.50 -6.10
C GLN A 203 11.93 5.47 -5.24
N PHE A 204 12.06 5.10 -3.97
CA PHE A 204 10.95 5.08 -3.02
C PHE A 204 11.37 5.69 -1.70
N THR A 205 10.52 6.55 -1.16
CA THR A 205 10.69 7.04 0.21
C THR A 205 10.45 5.88 1.20
N PRO A 206 11.39 5.61 2.12
CA PRO A 206 11.22 4.60 3.15
C PRO A 206 9.96 4.85 3.99
N VAL A 207 9.22 3.78 4.30
CA VAL A 207 8.00 3.84 5.11
C VAL A 207 8.23 4.55 6.44
N THR A 208 9.38 4.32 7.09
CA THR A 208 9.78 4.96 8.34
C THR A 208 9.89 6.48 8.23
N ARG A 209 10.34 7.00 7.07
CA ARG A 209 10.40 8.44 6.79
C ARG A 209 9.01 9.02 6.50
N VAL A 210 8.15 8.30 5.77
CA VAL A 210 6.75 8.71 5.53
C VAL A 210 5.97 8.76 6.84
N ALA A 211 6.10 7.73 7.68
CA ALA A 211 5.42 7.63 8.97
C ALA A 211 5.85 8.73 9.96
N ALA A 212 7.13 9.11 9.95
CA ALA A 212 7.67 10.17 10.82
C ALA A 212 7.36 11.60 10.33
N ASP A 213 6.76 11.76 9.15
CA ASP A 213 6.68 13.07 8.49
C ASP A 213 5.90 14.11 9.30
N ALA A 214 4.75 13.73 9.87
CA ALA A 214 3.94 14.61 10.71
C ALA A 214 4.68 15.11 11.96
N TRP A 215 5.55 14.27 12.53
CA TRP A 215 6.39 14.63 13.67
C TRP A 215 7.53 15.56 13.26
N LEU A 216 8.24 15.24 12.17
CA LEU A 216 9.33 16.06 11.64
C LEU A 216 8.86 17.48 11.26
N GLN A 217 7.70 17.59 10.62
CA GLN A 217 7.05 18.87 10.27
C GLN A 217 6.68 19.71 11.51
N GLY A 218 6.54 19.09 12.68
CA GLY A 218 6.26 19.77 13.94
C GLY A 218 7.50 20.26 14.69
N LEU A 219 8.71 19.88 14.24
CA LEU A 219 9.95 20.29 14.87
C LEU A 219 10.40 21.67 14.35
N PRO A 220 10.97 22.54 15.21
CA PRO A 220 11.56 23.78 14.75
C PRO A 220 12.87 23.51 13.98
N GLU A 221 13.21 24.42 13.08
CA GLU A 221 14.37 24.31 12.18
C GLU A 221 15.69 24.05 12.91
N ASN A 222 15.89 24.65 14.08
CA ASN A 222 17.10 24.46 14.87
C ASN A 222 17.23 23.04 15.45
N GLU A 223 16.11 22.36 15.76
CA GLU A 223 16.13 20.96 16.22
C GLU A 223 16.29 20.01 15.03
N LEU A 224 15.68 20.32 13.87
CA LEU A 224 15.90 19.57 12.63
C LEU A 224 17.37 19.62 12.19
N SER A 225 18.01 20.79 12.25
CA SER A 225 19.44 20.94 11.93
C SER A 225 20.31 20.07 12.83
N LYS A 226 20.12 20.13 14.16
CA LYS A 226 20.87 19.29 15.12
C LYS A 226 20.68 17.80 14.83
N LEU A 227 19.47 17.41 14.46
CA LEU A 227 19.14 16.03 14.13
C LEU A 227 19.83 15.59 12.84
N CYS A 228 19.87 16.45 11.82
CA CYS A 228 20.59 16.19 10.58
C CYS A 228 22.10 16.05 10.82
N ASP A 229 22.69 16.96 11.60
CA ASP A 229 24.12 16.91 11.97
C ASP A 229 24.49 15.63 12.73
N ALA A 230 23.55 15.07 13.50
CA ALA A 230 23.73 13.80 14.20
C ALA A 230 23.56 12.58 13.29
N TYR A 231 22.75 12.70 12.23
CA TYR A 231 22.54 11.64 11.24
C TYR A 231 23.66 11.55 10.20
N GLU A 232 24.25 12.68 9.80
CA GLU A 232 25.25 12.77 8.73
C GLU A 232 26.39 11.74 8.86
N PRO A 233 27.03 11.58 10.04
CA PRO A 233 28.13 10.63 10.20
C PRO A 233 27.71 9.16 10.01
N LEU A 234 26.42 8.84 10.20
CA LEU A 234 25.90 7.47 10.06
C LEU A 234 25.81 7.05 8.59
N ILE A 235 25.76 8.00 7.66
CA ILE A 235 25.76 7.72 6.21
C ILE A 235 27.11 7.15 5.79
N ALA A 236 28.21 7.76 6.25
CA ALA A 236 29.57 7.28 5.97
C ALA A 236 29.80 5.84 6.49
N LEU A 237 29.06 5.44 7.53
CA LEU A 237 29.12 4.11 8.13
C LEU A 237 28.13 3.11 7.53
N ASN A 238 27.33 3.52 6.54
CA ASN A 238 26.21 2.72 5.99
C ASN A 238 25.23 2.23 7.08
N LEU A 239 25.03 3.04 8.13
CA LEU A 239 24.06 2.78 9.21
C LEU A 239 22.72 3.48 8.96
N ALA A 240 22.70 4.46 8.07
CA ALA A 240 21.51 5.11 7.56
C ALA A 240 21.70 5.42 6.07
N THR A 241 20.59 5.60 5.37
CA THR A 241 20.55 5.89 3.93
C THR A 241 20.13 7.34 3.73
N ARG A 242 20.85 8.06 2.85
CA ARG A 242 20.44 9.38 2.38
C ARG A 242 19.33 9.20 1.34
N VAL A 243 18.17 9.78 1.64
CA VAL A 243 16.99 9.76 0.76
C VAL A 243 16.22 11.06 0.93
N LYS A 244 16.23 11.91 -0.09
CA LYS A 244 15.38 13.11 -0.14
C LYS A 244 13.93 12.75 -0.51
N GLY A 245 13.75 11.66 -1.25
CA GLY A 245 12.49 10.97 -1.55
C GLY A 245 11.50 11.81 -2.36
N ASN A 246 10.77 11.15 -3.27
CA ASN A 246 9.55 11.70 -3.85
C ASN A 246 9.70 13.12 -4.44
N GLN A 247 10.69 13.31 -5.32
CA GLN A 247 11.11 14.62 -5.88
C GLN A 247 11.64 15.63 -4.85
N GLY A 248 12.27 15.13 -3.80
CA GLY A 248 12.98 15.94 -2.82
C GLY A 248 12.09 16.64 -1.80
N ILE A 249 10.82 16.26 -1.68
CA ILE A 249 9.90 16.89 -0.72
C ILE A 249 10.32 16.67 0.74
N TYR A 250 11.18 15.68 1.02
CA TYR A 250 11.73 15.41 2.34
C TYR A 250 13.16 15.95 2.52
N SER A 251 13.55 16.98 1.75
CA SER A 251 14.89 17.59 1.86
C SER A 251 15.16 18.25 3.21
N ASP A 252 14.11 18.54 3.99
CA ASP A 252 14.18 19.04 5.38
C ASP A 252 14.82 18.02 6.34
N PHE A 253 14.64 16.73 6.07
CA PHE A 253 15.29 15.62 6.75
C PHE A 253 15.57 14.50 5.73
N PRO A 254 16.72 14.54 5.03
CA PRO A 254 16.98 13.74 3.83
C PRO A 254 17.53 12.34 4.15
N PHE A 255 16.90 11.61 5.07
CA PHE A 255 17.33 10.29 5.55
C PHE A 255 16.18 9.30 5.74
N ASP A 256 16.46 7.98 5.81
CA ASP A 256 15.45 6.90 5.90
C ASP A 256 14.58 6.88 7.18
N GLY A 257 14.85 7.73 8.17
CA GLY A 257 14.02 7.90 9.37
C GLY A 257 13.98 6.71 10.33
N GLN A 258 14.64 5.59 10.05
CA GLN A 258 14.49 4.38 10.85
C GLN A 258 15.04 4.54 12.28
N LEU A 259 16.11 5.32 12.45
CA LEU A 259 16.74 5.56 13.76
C LEU A 259 16.06 6.67 14.56
N LEU A 260 14.97 7.26 14.05
CA LEU A 260 14.12 8.18 14.81
C LEU A 260 13.25 7.45 15.84
N TYR A 261 13.05 6.14 15.64
CA TYR A 261 12.26 5.28 16.52
C TYR A 261 13.14 4.63 17.58
N ARG A 262 12.76 4.76 18.85
CA ARG A 262 13.58 4.30 19.99
C ARG A 262 14.02 2.84 19.88
N ASN A 263 13.08 1.94 19.59
CA ASN A 263 13.36 0.51 19.47
C ASN A 263 14.35 0.16 18.36
N ARG A 264 14.29 0.87 17.22
CA ARG A 264 15.20 0.69 16.09
C ARG A 264 16.59 1.22 16.43
N LEU A 265 16.66 2.38 17.08
CA LEU A 265 17.93 2.95 17.54
C LEU A 265 18.62 2.07 18.59
N ASP A 266 17.85 1.54 19.55
CA ASP A 266 18.37 0.64 20.57
C ASP A 266 18.88 -0.67 19.97
N ALA A 267 18.18 -1.23 18.97
CA ALA A 267 18.65 -2.39 18.22
C ALA A 267 19.96 -2.09 17.46
N ALA A 268 20.02 -0.95 16.75
CA ALA A 268 21.23 -0.54 16.03
C ALA A 268 22.45 -0.36 16.95
N LEU A 269 22.25 0.17 18.17
CA LEU A 269 23.29 0.27 19.19
C LEU A 269 23.78 -1.12 19.65
N SER A 270 22.86 -2.05 19.88
CA SER A 270 23.17 -3.42 20.29
C SER A 270 23.97 -4.17 19.22
N ASP A 271 23.56 -4.05 17.96
CA ASP A 271 24.18 -4.72 16.82
C ASP A 271 25.58 -4.19 16.52
N ASN A 272 25.85 -2.93 16.84
CA ASN A 272 27.12 -2.26 16.55
C ASN A 272 28.03 -2.07 17.77
N LYS A 273 27.73 -2.71 18.90
CA LYS A 273 28.48 -2.57 20.16
C LYS A 273 29.98 -2.86 20.07
N ASN A 274 30.39 -3.67 19.08
CA ASN A 274 31.79 -4.04 18.87
C ASN A 274 32.55 -3.06 17.95
N SER A 275 31.84 -2.09 17.34
CA SER A 275 32.44 -1.03 16.53
C SER A 275 32.43 0.26 17.36
N ALA A 276 33.62 0.69 17.80
CA ALA A 276 33.77 1.88 18.65
C ALA A 276 33.21 3.13 17.95
N ASP A 277 33.54 3.34 16.68
CA ASP A 277 33.10 4.50 15.89
C ASP A 277 31.57 4.50 15.68
N ALA A 278 30.99 3.37 15.26
CA ALA A 278 29.54 3.24 15.09
C ALA A 278 28.80 3.47 16.41
N SER A 279 29.27 2.88 17.51
CA SER A 279 28.67 3.04 18.84
C SER A 279 28.69 4.48 19.32
N GLU A 280 29.79 5.21 19.08
CA GLU A 280 29.93 6.63 19.42
C GLU A 280 28.90 7.47 18.65
N LYS A 281 28.81 7.32 17.31
CA LYS A 281 27.88 8.12 16.48
C LYS A 281 26.41 7.83 16.81
N LEU A 282 26.05 6.56 17.00
CA LEU A 282 24.70 6.17 17.41
C LEU A 282 24.35 6.71 18.81
N SER A 283 25.31 6.72 19.75
CA SER A 283 25.11 7.28 21.09
C SER A 283 24.92 8.80 21.04
N LYS A 284 25.66 9.50 20.18
CA LYS A 284 25.46 10.94 19.92
C LYS A 284 24.04 11.20 19.40
N LEU A 285 23.57 10.43 18.41
CA LEU A 285 22.21 10.53 17.90
C LEU A 285 21.17 10.29 19.01
N LYS A 286 21.36 9.25 19.84
CA LYS A 286 20.47 8.95 20.97
C LYS A 286 20.37 10.11 21.97
N ASN A 287 21.48 10.79 22.26
CA ASN A 287 21.47 11.93 23.16
C ASN A 287 20.68 13.12 22.60
N VAL A 288 20.84 13.43 21.30
CA VAL A 288 20.04 14.46 20.61
C VAL A 288 18.56 14.09 20.64
N LEU A 289 18.22 12.87 20.25
CA LEU A 289 16.84 12.38 20.21
C LEU A 289 16.19 12.36 21.59
N LYS A 290 16.90 12.00 22.67
CA LYS A 290 16.35 12.07 24.04
C LYS A 290 15.83 13.46 24.40
N THR A 291 16.59 14.51 24.06
CA THR A 291 16.17 15.89 24.31
C THR A 291 14.95 16.28 23.46
N ILE A 292 14.95 15.90 22.18
CA ILE A 292 13.83 16.18 21.28
C ILE A 292 12.57 15.42 21.73
N TRP A 293 12.68 14.12 22.02
CA TRP A 293 11.57 13.28 22.49
C TRP A 293 10.94 13.79 23.77
N HIS A 294 11.76 14.27 24.72
CA HIS A 294 11.25 14.83 25.96
C HIS A 294 10.37 16.08 25.71
N LYS A 295 10.75 16.91 24.73
CA LYS A 295 10.07 18.20 24.47
C LYS A 295 8.92 18.09 23.46
N TYR A 296 9.06 17.25 22.43
CA TYR A 296 8.15 17.17 21.28
C TYR A 296 7.46 15.80 21.14
N GLY A 297 7.72 14.86 22.06
CA GLY A 297 7.25 13.48 21.94
C GLY A 297 8.04 12.67 20.91
N GLU A 298 7.68 11.40 20.78
CA GLU A 298 8.27 10.46 19.83
C GLU A 298 7.47 10.42 18.52
N PRO A 299 8.11 10.10 17.37
CA PRO A 299 7.40 9.90 16.12
C PRO A 299 6.36 8.79 16.24
N CYS A 300 5.22 8.96 15.56
CA CYS A 300 4.18 7.93 15.51
C CYS A 300 4.70 6.67 14.80
N SER A 301 4.64 5.52 15.48
CA SER A 301 5.13 4.24 14.93
C SER A 301 4.12 3.54 14.02
N TYR A 302 3.04 4.22 13.64
CA TYR A 302 1.98 3.69 12.79
C TYR A 302 1.78 4.56 11.56
N TRP A 303 1.38 3.93 10.47
CA TRP A 303 1.21 4.54 9.15
C TRP A 303 0.13 3.81 8.37
N ALA A 304 -0.30 4.37 7.23
CA ALA A 304 -1.33 3.78 6.38
C ALA A 304 -0.75 3.33 5.03
N MET A 305 -0.99 2.06 4.68
CA MET A 305 -0.91 1.62 3.30
C MET A 305 -2.26 1.89 2.62
N LEU A 306 -2.24 2.71 1.58
CA LEU A 306 -3.39 3.02 0.74
C LEU A 306 -3.42 2.06 -0.44
N LEU A 307 -4.54 1.39 -0.63
CA LEU A 307 -4.85 0.62 -1.83
C LEU A 307 -6.19 1.12 -2.39
N ALA A 308 -6.25 1.43 -3.68
CA ALA A 308 -7.48 1.83 -4.35
C ALA A 308 -7.66 1.05 -5.65
N ASP A 309 -8.92 0.83 -6.01
CA ASP A 309 -9.34 0.05 -7.19
C ASP A 309 -10.63 0.67 -7.76
N GLY A 310 -10.72 0.71 -9.09
CA GLY A 310 -11.82 1.32 -9.82
C GLY A 310 -13.10 0.48 -9.74
N ASP A 311 -14.17 1.11 -9.29
CA ASP A 311 -15.46 0.45 -9.22
C ASP A 311 -16.10 0.35 -10.61
N ARG A 312 -16.58 -0.86 -10.96
CA ARG A 312 -17.37 -1.12 -12.18
C ARG A 312 -16.61 -0.86 -13.49
N MET A 313 -15.27 -0.95 -13.47
CA MET A 313 -14.47 -0.77 -14.69
C MET A 313 -14.81 -1.77 -15.80
N GLY A 314 -15.15 -3.02 -15.45
CA GLY A 314 -15.66 -4.00 -16.42
C GLY A 314 -16.93 -3.53 -17.12
N GLU A 315 -17.91 -3.00 -16.37
CA GLU A 315 -19.17 -2.50 -16.93
C GLU A 315 -18.94 -1.32 -17.91
N LEU A 316 -17.95 -0.47 -17.63
CA LEU A 316 -17.58 0.62 -18.54
C LEU A 316 -16.89 0.08 -19.81
N LEU A 317 -15.93 -0.84 -19.65
CA LEU A 317 -15.19 -1.42 -20.78
C LEU A 317 -16.10 -2.23 -21.70
N ASP A 318 -17.10 -2.94 -21.16
CA ASP A 318 -18.08 -3.72 -21.94
C ASP A 318 -18.97 -2.84 -22.83
N ARG A 319 -19.07 -1.52 -22.55
CA ARG A 319 -19.80 -0.57 -23.39
C ARG A 319 -19.02 -0.11 -24.61
N ALA A 320 -17.70 -0.27 -24.63
CA ALA A 320 -16.89 0.06 -25.80
C ALA A 320 -17.09 -1.01 -26.89
N LYS A 321 -17.71 -0.61 -28.00
CA LYS A 321 -18.01 -1.51 -29.14
C LYS A 321 -16.91 -1.46 -30.19
N THR A 322 -16.21 -0.33 -30.26
CA THR A 322 -15.13 -0.05 -31.20
C THR A 322 -13.79 0.07 -30.48
N ILE A 323 -12.69 -0.02 -31.24
CA ILE A 323 -11.36 0.15 -30.67
C ILE A 323 -11.16 1.60 -30.19
N GLU A 324 -11.71 2.58 -30.90
CA GLU A 324 -11.59 4.00 -30.57
C GLU A 324 -12.29 4.33 -29.24
N GLU A 325 -13.48 3.76 -29.00
CA GLU A 325 -14.17 3.90 -27.71
C GLU A 325 -13.37 3.26 -26.57
N HIS A 326 -12.74 2.11 -26.82
CA HIS A 326 -11.92 1.44 -25.81
C HIS A 326 -10.65 2.26 -25.53
N GLN A 327 -9.98 2.75 -26.56
CA GLN A 327 -8.82 3.64 -26.45
C GLN A 327 -9.15 4.93 -25.68
N ALA A 328 -10.33 5.51 -25.90
CA ALA A 328 -10.76 6.70 -25.16
C ALA A 328 -10.89 6.43 -23.65
N ILE A 329 -11.34 5.24 -23.23
CA ILE A 329 -11.39 4.86 -21.81
C ILE A 329 -9.96 4.71 -21.26
N THR A 330 -9.11 3.99 -21.97
CA THR A 330 -7.77 3.66 -21.49
C THR A 330 -6.81 4.85 -21.51
N GLU A 331 -7.01 5.82 -22.40
CA GLU A 331 -6.33 7.12 -22.41
C GLU A 331 -6.64 7.91 -21.13
N VAL A 332 -7.92 7.98 -20.75
CA VAL A 332 -8.36 8.64 -19.51
C VAL A 332 -7.78 7.94 -18.28
N LEU A 333 -7.80 6.60 -18.24
CA LEU A 333 -7.20 5.83 -17.15
C LEU A 333 -5.68 6.03 -17.06
N SER A 334 -5.00 6.09 -18.20
CA SER A 334 -3.56 6.35 -18.27
C SER A 334 -3.24 7.76 -17.74
N THR A 335 -4.03 8.75 -18.13
CA THR A 335 -3.91 10.14 -17.65
C THR A 335 -4.16 10.25 -16.15
N PHE A 336 -5.18 9.55 -15.63
CA PHE A 336 -5.42 9.49 -14.19
C PHE A 336 -4.22 8.88 -13.46
N ALA A 337 -3.75 7.70 -13.89
CA ALA A 337 -2.62 7.01 -13.28
C ALA A 337 -1.33 7.87 -13.28
N GLU A 338 -1.07 8.62 -14.36
CA GLU A 338 0.04 9.59 -14.43
C GLU A 338 -0.10 10.73 -13.42
N SER A 339 -1.32 11.16 -13.09
CA SER A 339 -1.58 12.24 -12.13
C SER A 339 -1.43 11.80 -10.67
N VAL A 340 -1.57 10.51 -10.38
CA VAL A 340 -1.60 9.97 -9.00
C VAL A 340 -0.34 10.31 -8.20
N PRO A 341 0.90 10.14 -8.70
CA PRO A 341 2.10 10.50 -7.95
C PRO A 341 2.11 11.96 -7.50
N ALA A 342 1.69 12.89 -8.36
CA ALA A 342 1.61 14.31 -8.03
C ALA A 342 0.54 14.58 -6.96
N LYS A 343 -0.65 14.00 -7.11
CA LYS A 343 -1.73 14.13 -6.12
C LYS A 343 -1.35 13.56 -4.76
N MET A 344 -0.67 12.42 -4.72
CA MET A 344 -0.17 11.85 -3.46
C MET A 344 0.91 12.74 -2.82
N ARG A 345 1.76 13.39 -3.63
CA ARG A 345 2.76 14.35 -3.14
C ARG A 345 2.15 15.57 -2.45
N ASP A 346 0.98 16.04 -2.85
CA ASP A 346 0.27 17.13 -2.16
C ASP A 346 -0.02 16.79 -0.68
N PHE A 347 -0.08 15.49 -0.36
CA PHE A 347 -0.26 14.96 0.99
C PHE A 347 1.04 14.44 1.61
N ARG A 348 2.19 14.73 0.99
CA ARG A 348 3.51 14.19 1.36
C ARG A 348 3.49 12.66 1.48
N ALA A 349 2.74 12.01 0.59
CA ALA A 349 2.62 10.57 0.48
C ALA A 349 3.46 10.01 -0.69
N GLN A 350 3.88 8.76 -0.58
CA GLN A 350 4.64 8.06 -1.62
C GLN A 350 3.70 7.18 -2.45
N CYS A 351 3.57 7.46 -3.75
CA CYS A 351 2.98 6.52 -4.69
C CYS A 351 3.98 5.39 -4.97
N VAL A 352 3.54 4.14 -4.82
CA VAL A 352 4.36 2.94 -5.13
C VAL A 352 3.99 2.39 -6.50
N TYR A 353 2.70 2.38 -6.81
CA TYR A 353 2.15 1.93 -8.08
C TYR A 353 0.86 2.68 -8.37
N ALA A 354 0.68 3.11 -9.61
CA ALA A 354 -0.58 3.61 -10.14
C ALA A 354 -0.68 3.10 -11.57
N GLY A 355 -1.64 2.25 -11.90
CA GLY A 355 -1.72 1.65 -13.24
C GLY A 355 -3.16 1.43 -13.65
N GLY A 356 -3.62 2.24 -14.59
CA GLY A 356 -5.05 2.32 -14.91
C GLY A 356 -5.83 2.86 -13.72
N ASP A 357 -6.66 2.02 -13.12
CA ASP A 357 -7.53 2.32 -11.98
C ASP A 357 -6.98 1.85 -10.62
N ASP A 358 -5.94 1.00 -10.63
CA ASP A 358 -5.31 0.49 -9.41
C ASP A 358 -4.25 1.46 -8.86
N VAL A 359 -4.32 1.77 -7.56
CA VAL A 359 -3.34 2.61 -6.85
C VAL A 359 -2.85 1.95 -5.58
N LEU A 360 -1.54 2.02 -5.33
CA LEU A 360 -0.88 1.59 -4.09
C LEU A 360 0.08 2.70 -3.62
N GLY A 361 0.00 3.07 -2.35
CA GLY A 361 0.92 4.06 -1.78
C GLY A 361 1.05 4.03 -0.26
N PHE A 362 2.00 4.80 0.25
CA PHE A 362 2.30 4.95 1.68
C PHE A 362 1.93 6.35 2.13
N VAL A 363 1.19 6.47 3.24
CA VAL A 363 0.70 7.76 3.75
C VAL A 363 0.87 7.83 5.27
N ALA A 364 1.24 9.01 5.79
CA ALA A 364 1.16 9.31 7.21
C ALA A 364 -0.30 9.32 7.68
N LEU A 365 -0.56 8.98 8.95
CA LEU A 365 -1.92 8.80 9.45
C LEU A 365 -2.79 10.05 9.32
N ASP A 366 -2.25 11.22 9.65
CA ASP A 366 -2.97 12.50 9.63
C ASP A 366 -3.34 12.97 8.21
N LYS A 367 -2.73 12.38 7.19
CA LYS A 367 -2.97 12.68 5.76
C LYS A 367 -3.73 11.58 5.02
N ALA A 368 -3.86 10.38 5.60
CA ALA A 368 -4.37 9.20 4.91
C ALA A 368 -5.77 9.39 4.31
N VAL A 369 -6.71 9.91 5.10
CA VAL A 369 -8.10 10.14 4.63
C VAL A 369 -8.17 11.25 3.59
N GLY A 370 -7.43 12.35 3.77
CA GLY A 370 -7.39 13.44 2.80
C GLY A 370 -6.78 13.01 1.47
N CYS A 371 -5.73 12.20 1.50
CA CYS A 371 -5.13 11.62 0.30
C CYS A 371 -6.10 10.69 -0.43
N ALA A 372 -6.81 9.81 0.30
CA ALA A 372 -7.84 8.94 -0.28
C ALA A 372 -8.97 9.75 -0.95
N ASP A 373 -9.43 10.80 -0.27
CA ASP A 373 -10.46 11.71 -0.76
C ASP A 373 -10.04 12.43 -2.06
N ALA A 374 -8.82 12.93 -2.12
CA ALA A 374 -8.31 13.60 -3.33
C ALA A 374 -8.17 12.65 -4.52
N LEU A 375 -7.77 11.40 -4.28
CA LEU A 375 -7.65 10.39 -5.34
C LEU A 375 -9.00 9.97 -5.91
N ARG A 376 -10.02 9.76 -5.07
CA ARG A 376 -11.36 9.41 -5.57
C ARG A 376 -11.99 10.53 -6.41
N GLN A 377 -11.79 11.79 -6.02
CA GLN A 377 -12.32 12.94 -6.75
C GLN A 377 -11.65 13.02 -8.12
N ALA A 378 -10.32 12.92 -8.14
CA ALA A 378 -9.54 12.87 -9.37
C ALA A 378 -9.98 11.75 -10.33
N PHE A 379 -10.25 10.57 -9.80
CA PHE A 379 -10.69 9.41 -10.58
C PHE A 379 -12.07 9.67 -11.21
N SER A 380 -13.05 10.04 -10.40
CA SER A 380 -14.41 10.30 -10.87
C SER A 380 -14.47 11.47 -11.85
N ASP A 381 -13.73 12.55 -11.59
CA ASP A 381 -13.66 13.71 -12.49
C ASP A 381 -13.05 13.33 -13.85
N SER A 382 -12.00 12.49 -13.86
CA SER A 382 -11.36 12.04 -15.09
C SER A 382 -12.30 11.21 -15.96
N LEU A 383 -13.03 10.26 -15.36
CA LEU A 383 -13.89 9.33 -16.08
C LEU A 383 -15.28 9.88 -16.43
N LYS A 384 -15.71 10.98 -15.81
CA LYS A 384 -17.05 11.55 -16.02
C LYS A 384 -17.38 11.75 -17.51
N LYS A 385 -16.49 12.42 -18.25
CA LYS A 385 -16.73 12.76 -19.67
C LYS A 385 -16.90 11.52 -20.54
N VAL A 386 -16.00 10.54 -20.42
CA VAL A 386 -16.06 9.31 -21.24
C VAL A 386 -17.26 8.44 -20.84
N SER A 387 -17.60 8.42 -19.55
CA SER A 387 -18.77 7.74 -19.02
C SER A 387 -20.08 8.31 -19.58
N ASP A 388 -20.19 9.64 -19.68
CA ASP A 388 -21.36 10.32 -20.24
C ASP A 388 -21.52 10.03 -21.75
N VAL A 389 -20.41 10.05 -22.50
CA VAL A 389 -20.40 9.76 -23.95
C VAL A 389 -20.84 8.31 -24.22
N LEU A 390 -20.35 7.36 -23.43
CA LEU A 390 -20.72 5.94 -23.51
C LEU A 390 -22.06 5.62 -22.82
N LYS A 391 -22.75 6.65 -22.32
CA LYS A 391 -24.06 6.56 -21.65
C LYS A 391 -24.08 5.52 -20.52
N ALA A 392 -23.01 5.43 -19.74
CA ALA A 392 -22.95 4.50 -18.62
C ALA A 392 -24.06 4.82 -17.60
N GLU A 393 -24.69 3.78 -17.03
CA GLU A 393 -25.77 3.97 -16.05
C GLU A 393 -25.29 4.61 -14.74
N LYS A 394 -24.03 4.35 -14.38
CA LYS A 394 -23.38 4.95 -13.22
C LYS A 394 -21.96 5.34 -13.62
N THR A 395 -21.55 6.55 -13.22
CA THR A 395 -20.17 6.98 -13.36
C THR A 395 -19.26 6.10 -12.49
N PRO A 396 -18.12 5.62 -13.00
CA PRO A 396 -17.15 4.89 -12.18
C PRO A 396 -16.69 5.71 -10.97
N THR A 397 -16.51 5.01 -9.86
CA THR A 397 -16.04 5.55 -8.58
C THR A 397 -14.78 4.81 -8.14
N LEU A 398 -14.12 5.30 -7.10
CA LEU A 398 -12.91 4.68 -6.57
C LEU A 398 -13.18 4.20 -5.13
N SER A 399 -13.10 2.90 -4.91
CA SER A 399 -13.09 2.34 -3.55
C SER A 399 -11.67 2.37 -3.01
N VAL A 400 -11.49 2.92 -1.81
CA VAL A 400 -10.17 3.11 -1.21
C VAL A 400 -10.09 2.38 0.13
N GLY A 401 -9.13 1.46 0.25
CA GLY A 401 -8.74 0.78 1.47
C GLY A 401 -7.52 1.43 2.13
N LEU A 402 -7.58 1.63 3.44
CA LEU A 402 -6.46 2.07 4.28
C LEU A 402 -6.15 1.00 5.34
N ALA A 403 -4.97 0.38 5.25
CA ALA A 403 -4.48 -0.48 6.32
C ALA A 403 -3.55 0.30 7.25
N ILE A 404 -3.96 0.49 8.50
CA ILE A 404 -3.16 1.13 9.54
C ILE A 404 -2.36 0.06 10.27
N CYS A 405 -1.04 0.16 10.21
CA CYS A 405 -0.12 -0.85 10.74
C CYS A 405 1.10 -0.21 11.40
N HIS A 406 1.74 -0.95 12.30
CA HIS A 406 3.01 -0.56 12.89
C HIS A 406 4.14 -0.59 11.83
N ILE A 407 5.15 0.30 11.93
CA ILE A 407 6.36 0.33 11.07
C ILE A 407 7.24 -0.94 11.12
N SER A 408 6.89 -1.91 11.97
CA SER A 408 7.60 -3.19 12.10
C SER A 408 6.79 -4.35 11.55
N THR A 409 5.54 -4.12 11.16
CA THR A 409 4.71 -5.16 10.56
C THR A 409 5.31 -5.53 9.20
N PRO A 410 5.55 -6.83 8.92
CA PRO A 410 6.08 -7.26 7.64
C PRO A 410 5.22 -6.73 6.48
N LEU A 411 5.85 -6.14 5.46
CA LEU A 411 5.14 -5.43 4.39
C LEU A 411 4.17 -6.34 3.61
N GLY A 412 4.46 -7.64 3.52
CA GLY A 412 3.53 -8.64 2.98
C GLY A 412 2.22 -8.73 3.76
N ASN A 413 2.29 -8.68 5.09
CA ASN A 413 1.10 -8.65 5.96
C ASN A 413 0.36 -7.32 5.82
N VAL A 414 1.07 -6.19 5.77
CA VAL A 414 0.45 -4.87 5.55
C VAL A 414 -0.30 -4.85 4.21
N ARG A 415 0.29 -5.39 3.14
CA ARG A 415 -0.37 -5.50 1.83
C ARG A 415 -1.61 -6.39 1.87
N ARG A 416 -1.58 -7.51 2.58
CA ARG A 416 -2.76 -8.36 2.81
C ARG A 416 -3.87 -7.58 3.52
N LEU A 417 -3.52 -6.82 4.56
CA LEU A 417 -4.47 -5.97 5.29
C LEU A 417 -5.00 -4.82 4.41
N ALA A 418 -4.18 -4.22 3.54
CA ALA A 418 -4.64 -3.16 2.63
C ALA A 418 -5.65 -3.71 1.61
N LYS A 419 -5.41 -4.93 1.10
CA LYS A 419 -6.38 -5.65 0.26
C LYS A 419 -7.67 -5.99 1.03
N HIS A 420 -7.56 -6.31 2.31
CA HIS A 420 -8.74 -6.51 3.16
C HIS A 420 -9.52 -5.21 3.37
N ALA A 421 -8.83 -4.10 3.69
CA ALA A 421 -9.45 -2.78 3.81
C ALA A 421 -10.13 -2.31 2.51
N GLU A 422 -9.56 -2.63 1.35
CA GLU A 422 -10.15 -2.37 0.05
C GLU A 422 -11.44 -3.18 -0.17
N LYS A 423 -11.46 -4.47 0.21
CA LYS A 423 -12.71 -5.26 0.23
C LYS A 423 -13.74 -4.70 1.20
N VAL A 424 -13.31 -4.22 2.38
CA VAL A 424 -14.18 -3.53 3.33
C VAL A 424 -14.78 -2.28 2.67
N ALA A 425 -13.99 -1.50 1.94
CA ALA A 425 -14.44 -0.33 1.19
C ALA A 425 -15.52 -0.71 0.16
N LYS A 426 -15.24 -1.73 -0.65
CA LYS A 426 -16.14 -2.30 -1.66
C LYS A 426 -17.45 -2.83 -1.07
N GLY A 427 -17.41 -3.36 0.15
CA GLY A 427 -18.59 -3.75 0.90
C GLY A 427 -19.43 -4.83 0.21
N ASP A 428 -18.82 -5.86 -0.37
CA ASP A 428 -19.53 -6.93 -1.12
C ASP A 428 -20.65 -7.63 -0.33
N ASN A 429 -20.61 -7.56 1.01
CA ASN A 429 -21.62 -8.11 1.91
C ASN A 429 -22.81 -7.17 2.16
N TYR A 430 -22.78 -5.94 1.64
CA TYR A 430 -23.87 -4.97 1.75
C TYR A 430 -24.86 -5.11 0.58
N PRO A 431 -26.10 -4.60 0.72
CA PRO A 431 -27.05 -4.45 -0.38
C PRO A 431 -26.44 -3.73 -1.58
N ALA A 432 -26.86 -4.08 -2.81
CA ALA A 432 -26.22 -3.63 -4.06
C ALA A 432 -26.18 -2.11 -4.28
N ASP A 433 -27.12 -1.36 -3.69
CA ASP A 433 -27.18 0.10 -3.67
C ASP A 433 -26.17 0.74 -2.70
N GLN A 434 -25.66 -0.05 -1.74
CA GLN A 434 -24.68 0.36 -0.73
C GLN A 434 -23.27 -0.17 -0.99
N GLN A 435 -23.07 -0.95 -2.05
CA GLN A 435 -21.76 -1.47 -2.46
C GLN A 435 -20.94 -0.40 -3.19
N ARG A 436 -19.60 -0.53 -3.14
CA ARG A 436 -18.63 0.32 -3.84
C ARG A 436 -18.67 1.78 -3.36
N ASN A 437 -17.91 2.66 -4.01
CA ASN A 437 -17.82 4.08 -3.69
C ASN A 437 -17.54 4.31 -2.20
N GLY A 438 -16.61 3.55 -1.64
CA GLY A 438 -16.38 3.49 -0.20
C GLY A 438 -14.97 3.82 0.23
N LEU A 439 -14.86 4.26 1.48
CA LEU A 439 -13.64 4.26 2.27
C LEU A 439 -13.71 3.09 3.26
N GLY A 440 -12.75 2.18 3.19
CA GLY A 440 -12.57 1.09 4.13
C GLY A 440 -11.27 1.28 4.90
N ILE A 441 -11.31 1.11 6.22
CA ILE A 441 -10.14 1.26 7.08
C ILE A 441 -10.03 0.01 7.95
N THR A 442 -8.89 -0.66 7.85
CA THR A 442 -8.52 -1.78 8.73
C THR A 442 -7.40 -1.33 9.65
N LEU A 443 -7.69 -1.25 10.94
CA LEU A 443 -6.71 -0.97 11.98
C LEU A 443 -6.17 -2.27 12.55
N SER A 444 -4.86 -2.50 12.38
CA SER A 444 -4.15 -3.64 12.94
C SER A 444 -3.14 -3.16 13.99
N VAL A 445 -3.52 -3.34 15.26
CA VAL A 445 -2.69 -3.02 16.43
C VAL A 445 -1.87 -4.23 16.83
N ARG A 446 -0.70 -4.03 17.47
CA ARG A 446 0.18 -5.14 17.90
C ARG A 446 -0.48 -6.14 18.85
N SER A 447 -1.45 -5.68 19.64
CA SER A 447 -2.22 -6.49 20.58
C SER A 447 -3.72 -6.29 20.35
N GLY A 448 -4.41 -7.33 19.89
CA GLY A 448 -5.87 -7.31 19.68
C GLY A 448 -6.28 -7.85 18.31
N SER A 449 -7.58 -7.87 18.06
CA SER A 449 -8.13 -8.20 16.74
C SER A 449 -8.10 -6.98 15.82
N ASP A 450 -7.96 -7.24 14.52
CA ASP A 450 -8.14 -6.19 13.50
C ASP A 450 -9.53 -5.55 13.63
N SER A 451 -9.60 -4.22 13.45
CA SER A 451 -10.83 -3.44 13.52
C SER A 451 -11.13 -2.82 12.16
N ASP A 452 -12.27 -3.20 11.58
CA ASP A 452 -12.72 -2.70 10.29
C ASP A 452 -13.79 -1.62 10.46
N TRP A 453 -13.64 -0.54 9.70
CA TRP A 453 -14.65 0.49 9.58
C TRP A 453 -14.84 0.88 8.12
N ARG A 454 -16.08 1.22 7.77
CA ARG A 454 -16.49 1.55 6.41
C ARG A 454 -17.40 2.77 6.43
N VAL A 455 -17.23 3.64 5.45
CA VAL A 455 -18.19 4.70 5.11
C VAL A 455 -18.26 4.85 3.59
N GLN A 456 -19.45 5.11 3.04
CA GLN A 456 -19.56 5.48 1.63
C GLN A 456 -19.16 6.93 1.41
N TRP A 457 -18.54 7.23 0.28
CA TRP A 457 -18.18 8.61 -0.08
C TRP A 457 -19.40 9.52 -0.23
N SER A 458 -20.58 8.94 -0.52
CA SER A 458 -21.88 9.62 -0.56
C SER A 458 -22.49 9.88 0.82
N ASP A 459 -22.00 9.26 1.90
CA ASP A 459 -22.43 9.57 3.28
C ASP A 459 -21.69 10.80 3.80
N GLU A 460 -22.04 11.97 3.27
CA GLU A 460 -21.43 13.25 3.65
C GLU A 460 -21.55 13.53 5.16
N ALA A 461 -22.67 13.15 5.77
CA ALA A 461 -22.91 13.32 7.20
C ALA A 461 -21.98 12.42 8.05
N GLY A 462 -21.81 11.16 7.66
CA GLY A 462 -20.88 10.23 8.29
C GLY A 462 -19.43 10.68 8.16
N LEU A 463 -19.01 11.11 6.97
CA LEU A 463 -17.66 11.65 6.73
C LEU A 463 -17.40 12.92 7.54
N ALA A 464 -18.37 13.84 7.60
CA ALA A 464 -18.27 15.06 8.38
C ALA A 464 -18.16 14.77 9.89
N ALA A 465 -18.95 13.83 10.41
CA ALA A 465 -18.86 13.37 11.79
C ALA A 465 -17.48 12.76 12.08
N PHE A 466 -16.99 11.88 11.21
CA PHE A 466 -15.70 11.23 11.36
C PHE A 466 -14.53 12.24 11.40
N LYS A 467 -14.51 13.21 10.47
CA LYS A 467 -13.54 14.31 10.46
C LYS A 467 -13.64 15.17 11.73
N LYS A 468 -14.85 15.38 12.24
CA LYS A 468 -15.08 16.11 13.49
C LYS A 468 -14.46 15.36 14.68
N TRP A 469 -14.58 14.04 14.76
CA TRP A 469 -13.95 13.25 15.81
C TRP A 469 -12.42 13.35 15.77
N GLN A 470 -11.81 13.27 14.59
CA GLN A 470 -10.37 13.47 14.43
C GLN A 470 -9.95 14.84 15.01
N ASN A 471 -10.67 15.91 14.65
CA ASN A 471 -10.38 17.25 15.16
C ASN A 471 -10.56 17.37 16.69
N ARG A 472 -11.61 16.76 17.26
CA ARG A 472 -11.85 16.77 18.71
C ARG A 472 -10.77 16.00 19.48
N TYR A 473 -10.28 14.88 18.94
CA TYR A 473 -9.12 14.16 19.51
C TYR A 473 -7.85 15.00 19.46
N GLN A 474 -7.55 15.65 18.32
CA GLN A 474 -6.39 16.55 18.21
C GLN A 474 -6.45 17.72 19.21
N LYS A 475 -7.65 18.27 19.44
CA LYS A 475 -7.89 19.34 20.42
C LYS A 475 -8.02 18.85 21.86
N LYS A 476 -7.89 17.54 22.11
CA LYS A 476 -8.01 16.92 23.45
C LYS A 476 -9.38 17.12 24.11
N GLU A 477 -10.42 17.37 23.32
CA GLU A 477 -11.79 17.63 23.80
C GLU A 477 -12.53 16.33 24.20
N ILE A 478 -12.14 15.20 23.60
CA ILE A 478 -12.66 13.86 23.89
C ILE A 478 -11.53 12.92 24.32
N SER A 479 -11.81 12.08 25.32
CA SER A 479 -10.86 11.07 25.81
C SER A 479 -10.96 9.77 24.99
N SER A 480 -9.84 9.04 24.90
CA SER A 480 -9.81 7.71 24.30
C SER A 480 -10.79 6.75 24.96
N ARG A 481 -10.97 6.86 26.29
CA ARG A 481 -11.88 5.99 27.07
C ARG A 481 -13.29 5.95 26.51
N ILE A 482 -13.81 7.06 25.98
CA ILE A 482 -15.16 7.11 25.40
C ILE A 482 -15.32 6.04 24.31
N ALA A 483 -14.30 5.83 23.48
CA ALA A 483 -14.33 4.86 22.40
C ALA A 483 -14.32 3.41 22.91
N TYR A 484 -13.44 3.10 23.88
CA TYR A 484 -13.32 1.76 24.47
C TYR A 484 -14.47 1.44 25.42
N ASP A 485 -14.91 2.38 26.24
CA ASP A 485 -16.08 2.22 27.10
C ASP A 485 -17.33 1.95 26.25
N SER A 486 -17.45 2.59 25.07
CA SER A 486 -18.52 2.28 24.10
C SER A 486 -18.42 0.84 23.57
N ARG A 487 -17.20 0.37 23.28
CA ARG A 487 -16.96 -1.03 22.88
C ARG A 487 -17.29 -2.00 24.02
N ASP A 488 -16.88 -1.70 25.24
CA ASP A 488 -17.15 -2.52 26.42
C ASP A 488 -18.65 -2.62 26.71
N ILE A 489 -19.39 -1.52 26.58
CA ILE A 489 -20.86 -1.54 26.67
C ILE A 489 -21.44 -2.47 25.61
N PHE A 490 -20.98 -2.37 24.35
CA PHE A 490 -21.42 -3.27 23.31
C PHE A 490 -21.15 -4.74 23.68
N MET A 491 -19.91 -5.08 24.07
CA MET A 491 -19.53 -6.45 24.42
C MET A 491 -20.33 -7.02 25.60
N ARG A 492 -20.60 -6.20 26.63
CA ARG A 492 -21.38 -6.61 27.81
C ARG A 492 -22.87 -6.74 27.53
N THR A 493 -23.35 -6.09 26.47
CA THR A 493 -24.74 -6.11 26.02
C THR A 493 -24.91 -6.89 24.72
N ASP A 494 -23.91 -7.69 24.32
CA ASP A 494 -24.00 -8.57 23.16
C ASP A 494 -24.61 -9.91 23.59
N PHE A 495 -25.91 -9.86 23.89
CA PHE A 495 -26.63 -11.00 24.44
C PHE A 495 -26.78 -12.10 23.37
N PRO A 496 -26.69 -13.39 23.76
CA PRO A 496 -26.92 -14.49 22.84
C PRO A 496 -28.37 -14.48 22.34
N LYS A 497 -28.61 -15.06 21.16
CA LYS A 497 -29.97 -15.19 20.58
C LYS A 497 -30.99 -15.86 21.53
N SER A 498 -30.52 -16.64 22.49
CA SER A 498 -31.35 -17.30 23.51
C SER A 498 -31.90 -16.36 24.58
N ALA A 499 -31.49 -15.09 24.63
CA ALA A 499 -31.96 -14.12 25.63
C ALA A 499 -33.37 -13.56 25.35
N ASP A 500 -33.97 -13.88 24.18
CA ASP A 500 -35.33 -13.49 23.76
C ASP A 500 -35.66 -11.99 23.98
N LEU A 501 -34.67 -11.12 23.73
CA LEU A 501 -34.83 -9.68 23.83
C LEU A 501 -35.35 -9.11 22.51
N SER A 502 -36.38 -8.25 22.57
CA SER A 502 -36.81 -7.49 21.41
C SER A 502 -35.69 -6.56 20.94
N PHE A 503 -35.64 -6.32 19.63
CA PHE A 503 -34.67 -5.42 19.02
C PHE A 503 -34.66 -4.02 19.67
N GLU A 504 -35.85 -3.47 19.89
CA GLU A 504 -36.05 -2.16 20.50
C GLU A 504 -35.50 -2.13 21.94
N LEU A 505 -35.76 -3.17 22.73
CA LEU A 505 -35.24 -3.26 24.08
C LEU A 505 -33.69 -3.35 24.09
N HIS A 506 -33.12 -4.09 23.14
CA HIS A 506 -31.67 -4.20 22.98
C HIS A 506 -31.01 -2.84 22.67
N GLN A 507 -31.63 -2.05 21.79
CA GLN A 507 -31.18 -0.69 21.48
C GLN A 507 -31.34 0.25 22.68
N ASN A 508 -32.48 0.20 23.37
CA ASN A 508 -32.75 1.04 24.53
C ASN A 508 -31.77 0.79 25.69
N ILE A 509 -31.41 -0.48 25.95
CA ILE A 509 -30.37 -0.83 26.94
C ILE A 509 -29.03 -0.20 26.56
N ARG A 510 -28.59 -0.36 25.31
CA ARG A 510 -27.33 0.20 24.80
C ARG A 510 -27.32 1.73 24.88
N GLN A 511 -28.43 2.39 24.53
CA GLN A 511 -28.57 3.84 24.58
C GLN A 511 -28.52 4.38 26.02
N ALA A 512 -29.17 3.70 26.96
CA ALA A 512 -29.17 4.06 28.37
C ALA A 512 -27.79 3.91 29.00
N GLU A 513 -27.09 2.79 28.73
CA GLU A 513 -25.72 2.56 29.21
C GLU A 513 -24.73 3.57 28.61
N PHE A 514 -24.85 3.86 27.31
CA PHE A 514 -24.04 4.87 26.66
C PHE A 514 -24.27 6.27 27.25
N THR A 515 -25.52 6.65 27.49
CA THR A 515 -25.86 7.92 28.15
C THR A 515 -25.25 8.02 29.55
N ARG A 516 -25.40 6.96 30.35
CA ARG A 516 -24.83 6.89 31.69
C ARG A 516 -23.30 7.00 31.70
N MET A 517 -22.64 6.39 30.71
CA MET A 517 -21.19 6.51 30.52
C MET A 517 -20.79 7.95 30.20
N LEU A 518 -21.49 8.61 29.26
CA LEU A 518 -21.20 9.99 28.89
C LEU A 518 -21.36 10.99 30.04
N ASP A 519 -22.29 10.78 30.96
CA ASP A 519 -22.46 11.63 32.14
C ASP A 519 -21.27 11.54 33.11
N ARG A 520 -20.61 10.38 33.15
CA ARG A 520 -19.39 10.13 33.94
C ARG A 520 -18.11 10.43 33.17
N ALA A 521 -18.18 10.52 31.85
CA ALA A 521 -17.04 10.75 30.98
C ALA A 521 -16.36 12.10 31.30
N ARG A 522 -15.06 12.14 31.04
CA ARG A 522 -14.20 13.31 31.22
C ARG A 522 -13.43 13.57 29.93
N ASN A 523 -13.08 14.82 29.69
CA ASN A 523 -12.15 15.19 28.63
C ASN A 523 -10.72 14.74 28.97
N MET A 524 -9.77 14.88 28.03
CA MET A 524 -8.39 14.42 28.26
C MET A 524 -7.65 15.20 29.35
N SER A 525 -8.10 16.40 29.70
CA SER A 525 -7.56 17.21 30.81
C SER A 525 -8.18 16.85 32.16
N GLY A 526 -9.08 15.86 32.22
CA GLY A 526 -9.79 15.45 33.44
C GLY A 526 -11.01 16.29 33.80
N GLY A 527 -11.34 17.32 33.00
CA GLY A 527 -12.54 18.13 33.17
C GLY A 527 -13.81 17.44 32.65
N GLU A 528 -14.97 18.01 32.98
CA GLU A 528 -16.24 17.50 32.46
C GLU A 528 -16.30 17.56 30.93
N LEU A 529 -16.94 16.54 30.35
CA LEU A 529 -17.22 16.53 28.92
C LEU A 529 -18.32 17.56 28.64
N LYS A 530 -18.06 18.49 27.70
CA LYS A 530 -19.01 19.54 27.37
C LYS A 530 -20.34 18.97 26.84
N ASP A 531 -21.45 19.62 27.16
CA ASP A 531 -22.78 19.13 26.80
C ASP A 531 -23.04 19.12 25.28
N ASP A 532 -22.42 20.04 24.52
CA ASP A 532 -22.47 20.01 23.05
C ASP A 532 -21.83 18.71 22.52
N VAL A 533 -20.69 18.31 23.08
CA VAL A 533 -19.98 17.07 22.70
C VAL A 533 -20.84 15.85 23.02
N LYS A 534 -21.45 15.80 24.20
CA LYS A 534 -22.35 14.69 24.59
C LYS A 534 -23.53 14.56 23.62
N LYS A 535 -24.15 15.69 23.25
CA LYS A 535 -25.27 15.72 22.29
C LYS A 535 -24.84 15.20 20.92
N GLU A 536 -23.66 15.58 20.44
CA GLU A 536 -23.15 15.13 19.15
C GLU A 536 -22.84 13.63 19.13
N LEU A 537 -22.21 13.11 20.20
CA LEU A 537 -21.91 11.67 20.33
C LEU A 537 -23.20 10.84 20.32
N LYS A 538 -24.23 11.28 21.06
CA LYS A 538 -25.57 10.65 21.05
C LYS A 538 -26.22 10.72 19.66
N ALA A 539 -26.23 11.91 19.05
CA ALA A 539 -26.82 12.10 17.73
C ALA A 539 -26.18 11.23 16.64
N ARG A 540 -24.86 10.99 16.72
CA ARG A 540 -24.15 10.09 15.79
C ARG A 540 -24.53 8.63 16.01
N LEU A 541 -24.64 8.18 17.26
CA LEU A 541 -25.12 6.83 17.55
C LEU A 541 -26.56 6.63 17.04
N ASP A 542 -27.45 7.60 17.29
CA ASP A 542 -28.84 7.56 16.81
C ASP A 542 -28.91 7.55 15.27
N ALA A 543 -28.00 8.26 14.60
CA ALA A 543 -27.91 8.26 13.14
C ALA A 543 -27.48 6.89 12.59
N LEU A 544 -26.48 6.26 13.22
CA LEU A 544 -26.04 4.91 12.85
C LEU A 544 -27.14 3.86 13.08
N GLN A 545 -27.89 3.97 14.18
CA GLN A 545 -29.04 3.10 14.44
C GLN A 545 -30.11 3.23 13.35
N ARG A 546 -30.42 4.46 12.92
CA ARG A 546 -31.35 4.72 11.81
C ARG A 546 -30.84 4.18 10.48
N GLN A 547 -29.54 4.33 10.18
CA GLN A 547 -28.92 3.82 8.95
C GLN A 547 -28.93 2.29 8.85
N LEU A 548 -28.69 1.60 9.96
CA LEU A 548 -28.65 0.14 10.02
C LEU A 548 -30.04 -0.54 9.96
N GLY A 549 -31.10 0.22 10.24
CA GLY A 549 -32.47 -0.29 10.27
C GLY A 549 -32.75 -1.21 11.46
N SER A 550 -33.95 -1.79 11.49
CA SER A 550 -34.48 -2.59 12.61
C SER A 550 -33.93 -4.01 12.72
N GLU A 551 -32.98 -4.40 11.87
CA GLU A 551 -32.46 -5.77 11.79
C GLU A 551 -31.06 -5.93 12.38
N HIS A 552 -30.36 -4.83 12.69
CA HIS A 552 -28.96 -4.85 13.14
C HIS A 552 -28.75 -4.08 14.45
N THR A 553 -28.33 -4.77 15.51
CA THR A 553 -28.05 -4.13 16.81
C THR A 553 -26.64 -3.55 16.89
N GLY A 554 -25.80 -3.71 15.85
CA GLY A 554 -24.37 -3.40 15.84
C GLY A 554 -23.97 -1.92 15.84
N ALA A 555 -24.93 -0.97 15.87
CA ALA A 555 -24.65 0.47 15.75
C ALA A 555 -23.60 0.98 16.75
N LEU A 556 -23.69 0.54 18.02
CA LEU A 556 -22.75 0.95 19.06
C LEU A 556 -21.33 0.42 18.80
N ASN A 557 -21.20 -0.79 18.24
CA ASN A 557 -19.90 -1.34 17.87
C ASN A 557 -19.28 -0.58 16.69
N ILE A 558 -20.07 -0.26 15.66
CA ILE A 558 -19.63 0.57 14.52
C ILE A 558 -19.20 1.94 15.03
N PHE A 559 -19.99 2.57 15.89
CA PHE A 559 -19.68 3.86 16.49
C PHE A 559 -18.39 3.82 17.33
N ALA A 560 -18.23 2.81 18.18
CA ALA A 560 -17.00 2.62 18.94
C ALA A 560 -15.78 2.48 18.02
N THR A 561 -15.92 1.71 16.94
CA THR A 561 -14.85 1.51 15.94
C THR A 561 -14.53 2.79 15.18
N GLU A 562 -15.55 3.56 14.80
CA GLU A 562 -15.42 4.90 14.20
C GLU A 562 -14.58 5.82 15.09
N LEU A 563 -14.90 5.89 16.39
CA LEU A 563 -14.17 6.70 17.36
C LEU A 563 -12.72 6.22 17.56
N ILE A 564 -12.51 4.90 17.67
CA ILE A 564 -11.16 4.33 17.77
C ILE A 564 -10.35 4.75 16.55
N ILE A 565 -10.81 4.47 15.34
CA ILE A 565 -10.02 4.77 14.12
C ILE A 565 -9.83 6.28 13.94
N ALA A 566 -10.83 7.11 14.26
CA ALA A 566 -10.68 8.56 14.24
C ALA A 566 -9.56 9.06 15.17
N ARG A 567 -9.43 8.45 16.36
CA ARG A 567 -8.33 8.73 17.30
C ARG A 567 -6.97 8.36 16.69
N TRP A 568 -6.86 7.18 16.08
CA TRP A 568 -5.60 6.72 15.49
C TRP A 568 -5.15 7.64 14.34
N LEU A 569 -6.08 8.05 13.48
CA LEU A 569 -5.81 8.99 12.39
C LEU A 569 -5.51 10.42 12.86
N ALA A 570 -5.93 10.79 14.07
CA ALA A 570 -5.62 12.08 14.67
C ALA A 570 -4.19 12.18 15.22
N ALA A 571 -3.50 11.05 15.40
CA ALA A 571 -2.19 11.00 16.05
C ALA A 571 -1.07 11.57 15.17
N LYS A 572 -0.24 12.44 15.76
CA LYS A 572 1.01 12.95 15.15
C LYS A 572 2.25 12.44 15.87
N THR A 573 2.10 12.10 17.15
CA THR A 573 3.15 11.57 18.01
C THR A 573 2.74 10.23 18.59
N GLN A 574 3.71 9.44 19.05
CA GLN A 574 3.44 8.18 19.75
C GLN A 574 2.56 8.39 21.00
N ASN A 575 2.68 9.54 21.66
CA ASN A 575 1.92 9.84 22.88
C ASN A 575 0.42 10.03 22.61
N ASP A 576 0.03 10.45 21.41
CA ASP A 576 -1.37 10.63 21.04
C ASP A 576 -2.13 9.29 20.97
N LEU A 577 -1.40 8.21 20.68
CA LEU A 577 -1.95 6.84 20.63
C LEU A 577 -2.13 6.19 22.02
N GLY A 578 -1.58 6.79 23.09
CA GLY A 578 -1.67 6.25 24.46
C GLY A 578 -0.90 4.94 24.69
N GLN A 579 -1.14 4.29 25.84
CA GLN A 579 -0.37 3.10 26.29
C GLN A 579 -0.54 1.88 25.36
N GLU A 580 -1.69 1.72 24.71
CA GLU A 580 -2.00 0.57 23.85
C GLU A 580 -1.13 0.48 22.58
N ALA A 581 -0.51 1.58 22.17
CA ALA A 581 0.41 1.58 21.04
C ALA A 581 1.87 1.30 21.46
N GLN A 582 2.15 1.22 22.76
CA GLN A 582 3.48 0.98 23.32
C GLN A 582 3.77 -0.51 23.61
N SER A 583 2.72 -1.32 23.76
CA SER A 583 2.77 -2.80 23.71
C SER A 583 2.87 -3.27 22.26
#